data_AF-A0A9E6SWZ1-F1
#
_entry.id   AF-A0A9E6SWZ1-F1
#
_cell.length_a   1.000
_cell.length_b   1.000
_cell.length_c   1.000
_cell.angle_alpha   90.00
_cell.angle_beta   90.00
_cell.angle_gamma   90.00
#
_symmetry.space_group_name_H-M   'P 1'
#
loop_
_entity.id
_entity.type
_entity.pdbx_description
1 polymer ?
#
loop_
_entity_poly.entity_id
_entity_poly.type
_entity_poly.pdbx_seq_one_letter_code
_entity_poly.pdbx_strand_id
1 'polypeptide(L)'
;MSNIRYDSSPSRSLLDHSKSGLTTKRTVAALLAALVLPTAFADDQQIQQMQQQVNDLEQRLQEMKAQMEEIQKKNKEIADKNKEIADKNKEIVDKTQQISTKNQELEGQHQQLQAQTFEISGKFKAIQDQWDLIPTTNKNQGGFIMDGVTLAFGGYLAEENAIRSSNLQADINSPFSKIPFNPNPGNLLLTPTQAQQAASGYYNQSSFNATARQSRFSVMAQGNADKNTLVTGYYEMDWLGDSPTANGTQSNSYTARVRHLYTNIDWMDKGWHMLAGQSWSLAVLNTQGVTPRNEEIPVVIDAEYMPGFVWNRQAQIRVVKDWDKKYWAAISLEQSQTSGVGGSTPNGVLNSYTLPAQAGGLLTPGNYSVNKFPDIIGKLAMETNLGHYEVFGMLRNFDGTYSNANVTAAGQSSWAGSMGFGSVLKIIPHTLDFKISGLYGNGVGRYGTSTLNDATIGPNGELTPMRGGSFLTGLTLHVKPTFDIYADIGRDWINGYTYGSGGQTYGYGSNVLANPGQFTSQAALSGFTPYDLHSVTQETLGFWWAAYKGYYGAAKVGVQYSHTGVSAFSVRASQYGGSFTPYTFDNMILTSIRFYPM
;
A
#
# COMPACT_ATOMS: atom_id res chain seq x y z
N MET A 1 19.58 11.71 65.56
CA MET A 1 20.18 10.93 66.68
C MET A 1 21.04 9.82 66.08
N SER A 2 22.05 9.34 66.82
CA SER A 2 22.68 7.99 66.70
C SER A 2 22.82 7.34 65.29
N ASN A 3 24.02 7.30 64.72
CA ASN A 3 24.92 6.12 64.72
C ASN A 3 24.77 5.24 63.44
N ILE A 4 25.77 4.48 62.94
CA ILE A 4 27.06 4.03 63.51
C ILE A 4 28.17 4.02 62.41
N ARG A 5 29.44 3.83 62.80
CA ARG A 5 30.64 3.76 61.91
C ARG A 5 30.80 2.35 61.29
N TYR A 6 31.54 2.13 60.19
CA TYR A 6 33.00 1.88 60.11
C TYR A 6 33.25 1.17 58.75
N ASP A 7 34.41 1.17 58.06
CA ASP A 7 35.71 1.87 58.12
C ASP A 7 36.27 1.86 56.66
N SER A 8 37.54 2.02 56.22
CA SER A 8 38.86 2.15 56.84
C SER A 8 39.81 3.05 56.01
N SER A 9 41.11 2.73 55.89
CA SER A 9 42.17 3.55 55.24
C SER A 9 43.39 2.64 54.83
N PRO A 10 44.65 3.13 54.65
CA PRO A 10 45.16 3.73 53.41
C PRO A 10 46.55 3.19 52.95
N SER A 11 47.07 3.67 51.80
CA SER A 11 48.53 3.96 51.59
C SER A 11 48.70 4.75 50.28
N ARG A 12 49.27 5.97 50.28
CA ARG A 12 50.70 6.34 50.28
C ARG A 12 51.44 5.92 48.99
N SER A 13 51.82 6.78 48.04
CA SER A 13 52.53 8.09 48.04
C SER A 13 54.06 7.98 48.08
N LEU A 14 54.73 8.66 47.13
CA LEU A 14 55.93 9.53 47.21
C LEU A 14 56.08 10.15 45.79
N LEU A 15 56.41 11.43 45.53
CA LEU A 15 57.50 12.30 46.00
C LEU A 15 58.89 11.83 45.46
N ASP A 16 59.76 12.68 44.89
CA ASP A 16 59.67 14.14 44.65
C ASP A 16 60.73 14.67 43.65
N HIS A 17 60.58 15.94 43.21
CA HIS A 17 61.63 16.92 42.83
C HIS A 17 62.70 16.59 41.73
N SER A 18 63.48 17.54 41.17
CA SER A 18 63.24 18.94 40.76
C SER A 18 64.45 19.52 39.96
N LYS A 19 64.23 20.65 39.24
CA LYS A 19 65.20 21.74 38.86
C LYS A 19 66.30 21.53 37.79
N SER A 20 66.52 22.62 37.04
CA SER A 20 67.74 23.07 36.31
C SER A 20 68.36 22.18 35.21
N GLY A 21 68.90 22.68 34.08
CA GLY A 21 68.91 24.04 33.53
C GLY A 21 70.30 24.70 33.45
N LEU A 22 70.98 24.62 32.29
CA LEU A 22 72.13 25.47 31.94
C LEU A 22 72.34 25.54 30.41
N THR A 23 73.05 26.57 29.95
CA THR A 23 73.40 26.85 28.54
C THR A 23 74.90 26.62 28.26
N THR A 24 75.31 26.49 26.98
CA THR A 24 76.61 26.99 26.43
C THR A 24 76.74 26.73 24.92
N LYS A 25 77.48 27.58 24.20
CA LYS A 25 77.99 27.37 22.82
C LYS A 25 79.51 27.15 22.85
N ARG A 26 80.08 26.26 21.99
CA ARG A 26 81.28 26.48 21.12
C ARG A 26 81.99 25.18 20.67
N THR A 27 82.17 25.04 19.34
CA THR A 27 83.46 24.90 18.60
C THR A 27 84.42 23.71 18.88
N VAL A 28 85.35 23.48 17.92
CA VAL A 28 86.49 22.51 17.89
C VAL A 28 86.07 21.09 17.46
N ALA A 29 86.53 20.46 16.37
CA ALA A 29 87.60 20.61 15.37
C ALA A 29 88.93 19.84 15.63
N ALA A 30 89.28 19.01 14.64
CA ALA A 30 90.56 18.30 14.40
C ALA A 30 91.06 17.26 15.44
N LEU A 31 91.41 16.07 14.93
CA LEU A 31 92.71 15.47 15.25
C LEU A 31 93.27 14.67 14.05
N LEU A 32 94.59 14.51 14.07
CA LEU A 32 95.51 13.94 13.07
C LEU A 32 95.18 12.48 12.70
N ALA A 33 95.46 11.91 11.51
CA ALA A 33 96.51 12.10 10.49
C ALA A 33 97.77 11.20 10.64
N ALA A 34 98.05 10.45 9.56
CA ALA A 34 99.27 9.70 9.20
C ALA A 34 99.74 8.55 10.10
N LEU A 35 100.08 7.39 9.48
CA LEU A 35 101.47 6.92 9.32
C LEU A 35 101.57 5.63 8.46
N VAL A 36 102.57 5.60 7.57
CA VAL A 36 103.33 4.43 7.07
C VAL A 36 102.58 3.30 6.33
N LEU A 37 102.87 3.20 5.02
CA LEU A 37 102.89 1.91 4.29
C LEU A 37 104.10 1.08 4.75
N PRO A 38 103.90 -0.23 4.97
CA PRO A 38 104.85 -1.20 4.41
C PRO A 38 104.15 -2.19 3.46
N THR A 39 104.87 -2.61 2.43
CA THR A 39 104.40 -3.64 1.48
C THR A 39 104.33 -5.01 2.13
N ALA A 40 103.15 -5.63 2.11
CA ALA A 40 102.97 -7.06 2.29
C ALA A 40 101.96 -7.55 1.24
N PHE A 41 102.20 -8.73 0.65
CA PHE A 41 101.28 -9.31 -0.33
C PHE A 41 100.01 -9.78 0.39
N ALA A 42 98.88 -9.15 0.08
CA ALA A 42 97.56 -9.60 0.50
C ALA A 42 96.97 -10.52 -0.58
N ASP A 43 96.35 -11.61 -0.15
CA ASP A 43 95.78 -12.63 -1.03
C ASP A 43 94.48 -12.11 -1.68
N ASP A 44 94.30 -12.30 -2.99
CA ASP A 44 93.18 -11.70 -3.76
C ASP A 44 91.81 -12.11 -3.19
N GLN A 45 91.70 -13.32 -2.64
CA GLN A 45 90.48 -13.79 -1.97
C GLN A 45 90.11 -12.95 -0.74
N GLN A 46 91.09 -12.46 0.01
CA GLN A 46 90.85 -11.70 1.24
C GLN A 46 90.37 -10.27 0.93
N ILE A 47 90.84 -9.69 -0.18
CA ILE A 47 90.34 -8.41 -0.69
C ILE A 47 88.90 -8.57 -1.21
N GLN A 48 88.61 -9.65 -1.96
CA GLN A 48 87.24 -9.92 -2.44
C GLN A 48 86.25 -10.12 -1.28
N GLN A 49 86.60 -10.86 -0.22
CA GLN A 49 85.74 -11.01 0.96
C GLN A 49 85.49 -9.69 1.68
N MET A 50 86.51 -8.84 1.86
CA MET A 50 86.32 -7.50 2.43
C MET A 50 85.37 -6.66 1.57
N GLN A 51 85.56 -6.63 0.25
CA GLN A 51 84.70 -5.87 -0.65
C GLN A 51 83.24 -6.36 -0.59
N GLN A 52 83.03 -7.67 -0.48
CA GLN A 52 81.69 -8.27 -0.36
C GLN A 52 81.02 -7.93 0.98
N GLN A 53 81.77 -7.89 2.09
CA GLN A 53 81.28 -7.43 3.39
C GLN A 53 80.96 -5.93 3.42
N VAL A 54 81.79 -5.09 2.77
CA VAL A 54 81.53 -3.65 2.63
C VAL A 54 80.23 -3.42 1.86
N ASN A 55 80.02 -4.13 0.75
CA ASN A 55 78.81 -3.99 -0.05
C ASN A 55 77.53 -4.41 0.72
N ASP A 56 77.58 -5.50 1.51
CA ASP A 56 76.47 -5.93 2.39
C ASP A 56 76.20 -4.92 3.52
N LEU A 57 77.25 -4.35 4.12
CA LEU A 57 77.13 -3.26 5.09
C LEU A 57 76.50 -1.99 4.49
N GLU A 58 76.90 -1.61 3.27
CA GLU A 58 76.30 -0.47 2.56
C GLU A 58 74.82 -0.71 2.23
N GLN A 59 74.45 -1.91 1.78
CA GLN A 59 73.05 -2.25 1.53
C GLN A 59 72.21 -2.17 2.81
N ARG A 60 72.64 -2.81 3.91
CA ARG A 60 71.96 -2.75 5.21
C ARG A 60 71.83 -1.30 5.71
N LEU A 61 72.82 -0.46 5.45
CA LEU A 61 72.83 0.94 5.86
C LEU A 61 71.90 1.82 5.00
N GLN A 62 71.65 1.45 3.73
CA GLN A 62 70.58 2.04 2.92
C GLN A 62 69.18 1.58 3.39
N GLU A 63 68.99 0.27 3.62
CA GLU A 63 67.72 -0.29 4.11
C GLU A 63 67.33 0.32 5.48
N MET A 64 68.29 0.45 6.40
CA MET A 64 68.08 1.07 7.72
C MET A 64 67.71 2.56 7.62
N LYS A 65 68.26 3.31 6.64
CA LYS A 65 67.86 4.70 6.37
C LYS A 65 66.42 4.77 5.87
N ALA A 66 66.05 3.92 4.90
CA ALA A 66 64.68 3.87 4.37
C ALA A 66 63.65 3.53 5.47
N GLN A 67 63.96 2.55 6.33
CA GLN A 67 63.13 2.24 7.50
C GLN A 67 63.03 3.41 8.49
N MET A 68 64.12 4.13 8.74
CA MET A 68 64.11 5.30 9.63
C MET A 68 63.26 6.46 9.07
N GLU A 69 63.32 6.72 7.76
CA GLU A 69 62.45 7.69 7.09
C GLU A 69 60.97 7.27 7.15
N GLU A 70 60.66 5.98 6.95
CA GLU A 70 59.30 5.46 7.07
C GLU A 70 58.75 5.59 8.50
N ILE A 71 59.58 5.30 9.52
CA ILE A 71 59.25 5.48 10.94
C ILE A 71 59.01 6.96 11.26
N GLN A 72 59.85 7.88 10.77
CA GLN A 72 59.63 9.32 10.94
C GLN A 72 58.31 9.79 10.30
N LYS A 73 57.99 9.29 9.10
CA LYS A 73 56.72 9.57 8.42
C LYS A 73 55.51 9.06 9.22
N LYS A 74 55.55 7.82 9.70
CA LYS A 74 54.49 7.22 10.55
C LYS A 74 54.32 7.96 11.87
N ASN A 75 55.41 8.34 12.53
CA ASN A 75 55.37 9.11 13.77
C ASN A 75 54.73 10.49 13.58
N LYS A 76 54.96 11.16 12.43
CA LYS A 76 54.25 12.40 12.09
C LYS A 76 52.76 12.17 11.88
N GLU A 77 52.37 11.15 11.12
CA GLU A 77 50.96 10.80 10.88
C GLU A 77 50.21 10.48 12.19
N ILE A 78 50.89 9.81 13.14
CA ILE A 78 50.35 9.55 14.49
C ILE A 78 50.18 10.87 15.27
N ALA A 79 51.11 11.81 15.18
CA ALA A 79 51.00 13.11 15.85
C ALA A 79 49.83 13.94 15.28
N ASP A 80 49.67 13.96 13.96
CA ASP A 80 48.56 14.65 13.28
C ASP A 80 47.20 14.01 13.64
N LYS A 81 47.10 12.67 13.67
CA LYS A 81 45.90 11.95 14.13
C LYS A 81 45.57 12.16 15.61
N ASN A 82 46.58 12.19 16.48
CA ASN A 82 46.37 12.48 17.91
C ASN A 82 45.82 13.89 18.14
N LYS A 83 46.20 14.86 17.29
CA LYS A 83 45.62 16.20 17.32
C LYS A 83 44.15 16.20 16.89
N GLU A 84 43.81 15.51 15.79
CA GLU A 84 42.43 15.35 15.33
C GLU A 84 41.52 14.71 16.40
N ILE A 85 42.04 13.72 17.14
CA ILE A 85 41.35 13.09 18.27
C ILE A 85 41.15 14.09 19.43
N ALA A 86 42.14 14.93 19.74
CA ALA A 86 42.01 15.96 20.78
C ALA A 86 40.95 17.01 20.42
N ASP A 87 40.92 17.48 19.16
CA ASP A 87 39.93 18.43 18.67
C ASP A 87 38.52 17.83 18.69
N LYS A 88 38.35 16.56 18.27
CA LYS A 88 37.08 15.82 18.35
C LYS A 88 36.61 15.57 19.80
N ASN A 89 37.52 15.24 20.70
CA ASN A 89 37.19 15.06 22.12
C ASN A 89 36.68 16.37 22.75
N LYS A 90 37.20 17.53 22.33
CA LYS A 90 36.67 18.83 22.75
C LYS A 90 35.25 19.06 22.22
N GLU A 91 35.00 18.79 20.93
CA GLU A 91 33.66 18.89 20.34
C GLU A 91 32.63 17.99 21.06
N ILE A 92 33.04 16.79 21.49
CA ILE A 92 32.22 15.87 22.29
C ILE A 92 31.88 16.50 23.65
N VAL A 93 32.85 17.07 24.37
CA VAL A 93 32.61 17.74 25.67
C VAL A 93 31.66 18.93 25.52
N ASP A 94 31.86 19.77 24.51
CA ASP A 94 30.99 20.92 24.24
C ASP A 94 29.54 20.46 23.93
N LYS A 95 29.37 19.37 23.17
CA LYS A 95 28.06 18.74 22.89
C LYS A 95 27.43 18.10 24.14
N THR A 96 28.21 17.42 24.98
CA THR A 96 27.71 16.86 26.25
C THR A 96 27.20 17.96 27.18
N GLN A 97 27.89 19.11 27.24
CA GLN A 97 27.43 20.26 28.02
C GLN A 97 26.12 20.85 27.48
N GLN A 98 25.98 20.98 26.15
CA GLN A 98 24.73 21.42 25.52
C GLN A 98 23.56 20.46 25.80
N ILE A 99 23.78 19.14 25.75
CA ILE A 99 22.78 18.13 26.09
C ILE A 99 22.37 18.22 27.56
N SER A 100 23.32 18.45 28.47
CA SER A 100 23.03 18.63 29.90
C SER A 100 22.11 19.84 30.14
N THR A 101 22.38 20.99 29.52
CA THR A 101 21.50 22.16 29.59
C THR A 101 20.14 21.88 28.95
N LYS A 102 20.09 21.18 27.81
CA LYS A 102 18.84 20.80 27.14
C LYS A 102 17.94 19.93 28.01
N ASN A 103 18.53 19.00 28.77
CA ASN A 103 17.79 18.15 29.69
C ASN A 103 17.22 18.95 30.88
N GLN A 104 17.96 19.93 31.42
CA GLN A 104 17.45 20.83 32.46
C GLN A 104 16.29 21.71 31.96
N GLU A 105 16.34 22.19 30.71
CA GLU A 105 15.19 22.88 30.07
C GLU A 105 13.96 21.96 29.99
N LEU A 106 14.15 20.70 29.57
CA LEU A 106 13.08 19.71 29.43
C LEU A 106 12.50 19.29 30.79
N GLU A 107 13.31 19.16 31.84
CA GLU A 107 12.84 18.91 33.21
C GLU A 107 11.98 20.07 33.72
N GLY A 108 12.39 21.32 33.47
CA GLY A 108 11.59 22.51 33.79
C GLY A 108 10.26 22.56 33.03
N GLN A 109 10.27 22.24 31.73
CA GLN A 109 9.04 22.13 30.93
C GLN A 109 8.14 20.99 31.42
N HIS A 110 8.71 19.86 31.84
CA HIS A 110 7.95 18.74 32.38
C HIS A 110 7.27 19.10 33.71
N GLN A 111 7.95 19.84 34.60
CA GLN A 111 7.34 20.36 35.84
C GLN A 111 6.19 21.35 35.55
N GLN A 112 6.36 22.24 34.55
CA GLN A 112 5.27 23.14 34.12
C GLN A 112 4.09 22.37 33.53
N LEU A 113 4.33 21.33 32.71
CA LEU A 113 3.29 20.45 32.17
C LEU A 113 2.58 19.64 33.26
N GLN A 114 3.29 19.16 34.28
CA GLN A 114 2.67 18.50 35.44
C GLN A 114 1.77 19.48 36.21
N ALA A 115 2.24 20.71 36.46
CA ALA A 115 1.44 21.74 37.13
C ALA A 115 0.18 22.11 36.33
N GLN A 116 0.30 22.32 35.01
CA GLN A 116 -0.85 22.53 34.12
C GLN A 116 -1.80 21.33 34.10
N THR A 117 -1.27 20.10 34.13
CA THR A 117 -2.07 18.87 34.16
C THR A 117 -2.82 18.72 35.49
N PHE A 118 -2.22 19.14 36.61
CA PHE A 118 -2.90 19.21 37.91
C PHE A 118 -4.00 20.28 37.93
N GLU A 119 -3.74 21.46 37.35
CA GLU A 119 -4.74 22.53 37.22
C GLU A 119 -5.91 22.12 36.28
N ILE A 120 -5.59 21.47 35.16
CA ILE A 120 -6.57 20.88 34.23
C ILE A 120 -7.33 19.74 34.92
N SER A 121 -6.70 18.90 35.74
CA SER A 121 -7.39 17.86 36.52
C SER A 121 -8.31 18.46 37.58
N GLY A 122 -7.93 19.57 38.21
CA GLY A 122 -8.80 20.31 39.13
C GLY A 122 -10.01 20.93 38.43
N LYS A 123 -9.80 21.54 37.26
CA LYS A 123 -10.87 22.06 36.40
C LYS A 123 -11.76 20.95 35.85
N PHE A 124 -11.19 19.84 35.40
CA PHE A 124 -11.91 18.67 34.93
C PHE A 124 -12.75 18.07 36.05
N LYS A 125 -12.22 17.98 37.28
CA LYS A 125 -13.02 17.55 38.43
C LYS A 125 -14.15 18.54 38.75
N ALA A 126 -13.89 19.85 38.77
CA ALA A 126 -14.95 20.84 38.98
C ALA A 126 -16.04 20.79 37.89
N ILE A 127 -15.68 20.42 36.66
CA ILE A 127 -16.60 20.14 35.56
C ILE A 127 -17.33 18.81 35.78
N GLN A 128 -16.66 17.74 36.20
CA GLN A 128 -17.27 16.45 36.55
C GLN A 128 -18.30 16.61 37.68
N ASP A 129 -17.92 17.28 38.76
CA ASP A 129 -18.78 17.59 39.91
C ASP A 129 -20.00 18.47 39.49
N GLN A 130 -19.87 19.30 38.43
CA GLN A 130 -21.00 20.02 37.80
C GLN A 130 -21.83 19.16 36.84
N TRP A 131 -21.23 18.15 36.20
CA TRP A 131 -21.91 17.23 35.27
C TRP A 131 -22.70 16.14 36.01
N ASP A 132 -22.21 15.66 37.15
CA ASP A 132 -22.89 14.68 38.00
C ASP A 132 -24.14 15.29 38.68
N LEU A 133 -24.28 16.62 38.65
CA LEU A 133 -25.50 17.37 39.00
C LEU A 133 -26.50 17.52 37.84
N ILE A 134 -26.15 17.09 36.62
CA ILE A 134 -27.05 17.04 35.47
C ILE A 134 -27.65 15.62 35.39
N PRO A 135 -28.98 15.45 35.37
CA PRO A 135 -29.61 14.13 35.20
C PRO A 135 -29.04 13.38 34.00
N THR A 136 -28.63 12.13 34.20
CA THR A 136 -27.87 11.35 33.21
C THR A 136 -28.71 11.04 31.98
N THR A 137 -28.59 11.86 30.93
CA THR A 137 -29.13 11.58 29.60
C THR A 137 -28.17 12.08 28.53
N ASN A 138 -27.60 11.14 27.77
CA ASN A 138 -26.91 11.31 26.49
C ASN A 138 -25.89 12.46 26.37
N LYS A 139 -24.60 12.20 26.67
CA LYS A 139 -23.48 12.79 25.91
C LYS A 139 -22.36 11.78 25.69
N ASN A 140 -22.29 11.19 24.50
CA ASN A 140 -21.14 11.29 23.58
C ASN A 140 -21.32 10.35 22.38
N GLN A 141 -21.03 10.86 21.18
CA GLN A 141 -21.48 10.34 19.87
C GLN A 141 -23.00 10.51 19.66
N GLY A 142 -23.42 10.91 18.47
CA GLY A 142 -24.79 11.24 18.07
C GLY A 142 -25.71 10.03 18.00
N GLY A 143 -26.03 9.50 19.18
CA GLY A 143 -26.88 8.33 19.34
C GLY A 143 -27.90 8.49 20.46
N PHE A 144 -29.04 7.82 20.29
CA PHE A 144 -30.09 7.74 21.30
C PHE A 144 -30.39 6.27 21.62
N ILE A 145 -30.83 6.03 22.84
CA ILE A 145 -31.24 4.70 23.31
C ILE A 145 -32.76 4.58 23.12
N MET A 146 -33.20 3.55 22.40
CA MET A 146 -34.59 3.11 22.33
C MET A 146 -34.65 1.65 22.81
N ASP A 147 -35.46 1.37 23.83
CA ASP A 147 -35.78 0.03 24.33
C ASP A 147 -34.54 -0.89 24.59
N GLY A 148 -33.44 -0.28 25.06
CA GLY A 148 -32.17 -0.97 25.34
C GLY A 148 -31.21 -1.08 24.15
N VAL A 149 -31.62 -0.65 22.95
CA VAL A 149 -30.78 -0.56 21.75
C VAL A 149 -30.25 0.88 21.61
N THR A 150 -28.94 1.02 21.48
CA THR A 150 -28.30 2.28 21.10
C THR A 150 -28.30 2.40 19.58
N LEU A 151 -29.00 3.41 19.04
CA LEU A 151 -28.81 3.82 17.65
C LEU A 151 -27.69 4.85 17.58
N ALA A 152 -26.76 4.71 16.63
CA ALA A 152 -25.71 5.68 16.34
C ALA A 152 -25.72 6.04 14.85
N PHE A 153 -25.75 7.33 14.54
CA PHE A 153 -25.75 7.84 13.16
C PHE A 153 -24.34 8.21 12.70
N GLY A 154 -24.14 8.26 11.38
CA GLY A 154 -22.84 8.59 10.81
C GLY A 154 -22.87 8.68 9.29
N GLY A 155 -21.69 8.71 8.70
CA GLY A 155 -21.47 9.05 7.29
C GLY A 155 -20.81 10.41 7.14
N TYR A 156 -21.02 11.06 6.00
CA TYR A 156 -20.50 12.40 5.72
C TYR A 156 -21.21 13.03 4.51
N LEU A 157 -21.28 14.35 4.48
CA LEU A 157 -21.58 15.11 3.26
C LEU A 157 -20.27 15.35 2.50
N ALA A 158 -20.29 15.22 1.18
CA ALA A 158 -19.12 15.40 0.32
C ALA A 158 -19.41 16.36 -0.84
N GLU A 159 -18.40 17.13 -1.23
CA GLU A 159 -18.27 17.75 -2.56
C GLU A 159 -16.91 17.34 -3.12
N GLU A 160 -16.90 16.75 -4.32
CA GLU A 160 -15.73 16.09 -4.89
C GLU A 160 -15.57 16.40 -6.38
N ASN A 161 -14.33 16.52 -6.83
CA ASN A 161 -14.02 16.84 -8.22
C ASN A 161 -12.95 15.90 -8.77
N ALA A 162 -13.15 15.39 -9.98
CA ALA A 162 -12.11 14.76 -10.79
C ALA A 162 -11.75 15.66 -11.98
N ILE A 163 -10.47 15.96 -12.13
CA ILE A 163 -9.86 16.43 -13.37
C ILE A 163 -9.11 15.25 -13.96
N ARG A 164 -9.36 14.94 -15.24
CA ARG A 164 -8.74 13.80 -15.94
C ARG A 164 -8.09 14.24 -17.25
N SER A 165 -7.01 13.59 -17.67
CA SER A 165 -6.35 13.87 -18.95
C SER A 165 -7.09 13.26 -20.15
N SER A 166 -7.80 12.14 -19.92
CA SER A 166 -8.77 11.53 -20.84
C SER A 166 -10.21 11.69 -20.33
N ASN A 167 -11.17 11.76 -21.23
CA ASN A 167 -12.59 11.84 -20.91
C ASN A 167 -13.18 10.44 -20.77
N LEU A 168 -13.25 9.94 -19.54
CA LEU A 168 -13.79 8.61 -19.23
C LEU A 168 -15.34 8.54 -19.28
N GLN A 169 -16.03 9.66 -19.56
CA GLN A 169 -17.48 9.85 -19.38
C GLN A 169 -17.99 9.43 -17.98
N ALA A 170 -17.14 9.55 -16.97
CA ALA A 170 -17.36 8.99 -15.64
C ALA A 170 -17.49 10.08 -14.56
N ASP A 171 -18.14 9.72 -13.46
CA ASP A 171 -18.23 10.52 -12.24
C ASP A 171 -16.89 10.51 -11.47
N ILE A 172 -16.87 10.78 -10.16
CA ILE A 172 -15.70 10.58 -9.26
C ILE A 172 -15.27 9.10 -9.11
N ASN A 173 -15.99 8.18 -9.74
CA ASN A 173 -15.68 6.76 -9.86
C ASN A 173 -14.94 6.53 -11.19
N SER A 174 -13.68 6.11 -11.17
CA SER A 174 -12.92 5.91 -12.42
C SER A 174 -13.03 4.47 -12.95
N PRO A 175 -13.63 4.25 -14.14
CA PRO A 175 -13.69 2.92 -14.75
C PRO A 175 -12.33 2.57 -15.38
N PHE A 176 -11.37 2.11 -14.57
CA PHE A 176 -9.96 1.98 -14.97
C PHE A 176 -9.74 1.09 -16.21
N SER A 177 -10.56 0.05 -16.41
CA SER A 177 -10.54 -0.82 -17.60
C SER A 177 -11.11 -0.16 -18.88
N LYS A 178 -11.74 1.02 -18.77
CA LYS A 178 -12.30 1.80 -19.90
C LYS A 178 -11.50 3.05 -20.23
N ILE A 179 -10.28 3.23 -19.70
CA ILE A 179 -9.40 4.33 -20.12
C ILE A 179 -9.19 4.22 -21.64
N PRO A 180 -9.49 5.27 -22.43
CA PRO A 180 -9.46 5.18 -23.88
C PRO A 180 -8.04 4.97 -24.39
N PHE A 181 -7.88 4.14 -25.41
CA PHE A 181 -6.59 3.95 -26.07
C PHE A 181 -6.32 5.06 -27.09
N ASN A 182 -5.04 5.37 -27.31
CA ASN A 182 -4.63 6.21 -28.43
C ASN A 182 -5.07 5.54 -29.75
N PRO A 183 -5.87 6.22 -30.60
CA PRO A 183 -6.35 5.66 -31.85
C PRO A 183 -5.26 5.39 -32.91
N ASN A 184 -4.10 6.04 -32.78
CA ASN A 184 -2.97 5.93 -33.70
C ASN A 184 -1.75 5.25 -33.04
N PRO A 185 -1.84 3.96 -32.62
CA PRO A 185 -0.71 3.28 -32.01
C PRO A 185 0.47 3.18 -32.99
N GLY A 186 1.62 3.75 -32.59
CA GLY A 186 2.88 3.60 -33.32
C GLY A 186 3.20 4.63 -34.41
N ASN A 187 2.50 5.78 -34.45
CA ASN A 187 2.76 6.85 -35.43
C ASN A 187 2.58 6.41 -36.90
N LEU A 188 1.71 5.42 -37.13
CA LEU A 188 1.43 4.83 -38.44
C LEU A 188 0.38 5.65 -39.19
N LEU A 189 0.57 5.81 -40.51
CA LEU A 189 -0.35 6.54 -41.38
C LEU A 189 -1.64 5.75 -41.60
N LEU A 190 -2.67 6.01 -40.79
CA LEU A 190 -4.04 5.60 -41.10
C LEU A 190 -4.49 6.22 -42.43
N THR A 191 -5.26 5.46 -43.23
CA THR A 191 -5.98 6.07 -44.36
C THR A 191 -6.99 7.11 -43.85
N PRO A 192 -7.37 8.13 -44.65
CA PRO A 192 -8.30 9.17 -44.19
C PRO A 192 -9.61 8.63 -43.59
N THR A 193 -10.14 7.54 -44.15
CA THR A 193 -11.34 6.86 -43.65
C THR A 193 -11.13 6.19 -42.29
N GLN A 194 -9.96 5.58 -42.07
CA GLN A 194 -9.58 5.02 -40.78
C GLN A 194 -9.32 6.13 -39.75
N ALA A 195 -8.67 7.23 -40.14
CA ALA A 195 -8.43 8.38 -39.27
C ALA A 195 -9.74 9.07 -38.82
N GLN A 196 -10.79 9.05 -39.66
CA GLN A 196 -12.13 9.50 -39.26
C GLN A 196 -12.83 8.54 -38.30
N GLN A 197 -12.70 7.22 -38.49
CA GLN A 197 -13.28 6.22 -37.57
C GLN A 197 -12.55 6.19 -36.22
N ALA A 198 -11.23 6.39 -36.24
CA ALA A 198 -10.35 6.45 -35.09
C ALA A 198 -10.23 7.89 -34.52
N ALA A 199 -11.20 8.77 -34.77
CA ALA A 199 -11.26 10.10 -34.15
C ALA A 199 -11.73 10.02 -32.68
N SER A 200 -10.98 9.29 -31.84
CA SER A 200 -11.23 9.14 -30.40
C SER A 200 -10.90 10.44 -29.64
N GLY A 201 -11.77 11.43 -29.78
CA GLY A 201 -11.68 12.71 -29.07
C GLY A 201 -11.49 12.52 -27.57
N TYR A 202 -12.14 11.51 -26.97
CA TYR A 202 -12.03 11.18 -25.55
C TYR A 202 -10.61 10.91 -25.05
N TYR A 203 -9.69 10.41 -25.88
CA TYR A 203 -8.28 10.23 -25.51
C TYR A 203 -7.50 11.55 -25.48
N ASN A 204 -7.89 12.51 -26.32
CA ASN A 204 -7.25 13.83 -26.42
C ASN A 204 -8.13 14.95 -25.81
N GLN A 205 -9.05 14.59 -24.91
CA GLN A 205 -9.99 15.51 -24.27
C GLN A 205 -9.90 15.33 -22.76
N SER A 206 -9.36 16.32 -22.06
CA SER A 206 -9.44 16.39 -20.61
C SER A 206 -10.90 16.55 -20.15
N SER A 207 -11.30 15.88 -19.07
CA SER A 207 -12.61 16.10 -18.43
C SER A 207 -12.47 16.77 -17.06
N PHE A 208 -13.54 17.47 -16.66
CA PHE A 208 -13.78 17.92 -15.31
C PHE A 208 -15.17 17.43 -14.89
N ASN A 209 -15.26 16.80 -13.72
CA ASN A 209 -16.49 16.21 -13.20
C ASN A 209 -16.59 16.54 -11.70
N ALA A 210 -17.64 17.27 -11.31
CA ALA A 210 -17.94 17.62 -9.91
C ALA A 210 -19.19 16.87 -9.42
N THR A 211 -19.19 16.43 -8.16
CA THR A 211 -20.26 15.58 -7.61
C THR A 211 -20.33 15.62 -6.08
N ALA A 212 -21.56 15.49 -5.57
CA ALA A 212 -21.81 15.23 -4.15
C ALA A 212 -22.13 13.75 -3.85
N ARG A 213 -22.12 12.86 -4.86
CA ARG A 213 -22.72 11.51 -4.78
C ARG A 213 -22.00 10.53 -3.86
N GLN A 214 -20.74 10.78 -3.50
CA GLN A 214 -20.02 10.04 -2.46
C GLN A 214 -20.45 10.38 -1.03
N SER A 215 -21.32 11.37 -0.84
CA SER A 215 -21.97 11.60 0.46
C SER A 215 -22.57 10.29 0.98
N ARG A 216 -22.32 9.97 2.25
CA ARG A 216 -22.78 8.74 2.89
C ARG A 216 -23.71 9.03 4.04
N PHE A 217 -24.69 8.15 4.19
CA PHE A 217 -25.49 8.02 5.40
C PHE A 217 -25.30 6.62 5.96
N SER A 218 -25.13 6.51 7.28
CA SER A 218 -25.12 5.24 7.98
C SER A 218 -25.87 5.29 9.30
N VAL A 219 -26.49 4.18 9.67
CA VAL A 219 -27.04 3.96 11.02
C VAL A 219 -26.58 2.60 11.54
N MET A 220 -26.19 2.58 12.82
CA MET A 220 -25.81 1.38 13.56
C MET A 220 -26.77 1.20 14.72
N ALA A 221 -27.21 -0.02 14.97
CA ALA A 221 -28.12 -0.39 16.06
C ALA A 221 -27.43 -1.44 16.93
N GLN A 222 -27.06 -1.11 18.16
CA GLN A 222 -26.31 -2.00 19.05
C GLN A 222 -27.09 -2.28 20.35
N GLY A 223 -27.24 -3.56 20.70
CA GLY A 223 -27.90 -4.00 21.93
C GLY A 223 -27.23 -5.22 22.53
N ASN A 224 -27.08 -5.24 23.85
CA ASN A 224 -26.57 -6.41 24.58
C ASN A 224 -27.74 -7.37 24.83
N ALA A 225 -27.69 -8.57 24.25
CA ALA A 225 -28.70 -9.60 24.47
C ALA A 225 -28.52 -10.29 25.85
N ASP A 226 -27.27 -10.37 26.31
CA ASP A 226 -26.89 -10.75 27.67
C ASP A 226 -25.57 -10.04 28.04
N LYS A 227 -24.89 -10.45 29.13
CA LYS A 227 -23.64 -9.82 29.59
C LYS A 227 -22.44 -10.03 28.64
N ASN A 228 -22.49 -11.07 27.81
CA ASN A 228 -21.39 -11.55 26.97
C ASN A 228 -21.76 -11.49 25.48
N THR A 229 -23.05 -11.45 25.13
CA THR A 229 -23.56 -11.40 23.74
C THR A 229 -23.97 -9.99 23.33
N LEU A 230 -23.20 -9.38 22.42
CA LEU A 230 -23.55 -8.14 21.73
C LEU A 230 -24.19 -8.44 20.37
N VAL A 231 -25.26 -7.72 20.01
CA VAL A 231 -25.90 -7.76 18.69
C VAL A 231 -25.79 -6.38 18.05
N THR A 232 -25.34 -6.33 16.79
CA THR A 232 -25.12 -5.10 16.03
C THR A 232 -25.77 -5.20 14.64
N GLY A 233 -26.80 -4.41 14.36
CA GLY A 233 -27.25 -4.11 13.01
C GLY A 233 -26.47 -2.93 12.42
N TYR A 234 -26.15 -2.96 11.13
CA TYR A 234 -25.52 -1.83 10.44
C TYR A 234 -26.07 -1.65 9.02
N TYR A 235 -26.36 -0.39 8.67
CA TYR A 235 -26.74 0.05 7.33
C TYR A 235 -25.86 1.24 6.91
N GLU A 236 -25.34 1.22 5.69
CA GLU A 236 -24.64 2.33 5.04
C GLU A 236 -25.11 2.44 3.57
N MET A 237 -25.25 3.68 3.09
CA MET A 237 -25.59 3.99 1.69
C MET A 237 -24.78 5.17 1.12
N ASP A 238 -24.69 5.25 -0.22
CA ASP A 238 -24.25 6.42 -0.98
C ASP A 238 -25.23 6.73 -2.14
N TRP A 239 -25.00 7.81 -2.89
CA TRP A 239 -25.79 8.16 -4.09
C TRP A 239 -25.08 7.78 -5.40
N LEU A 240 -24.09 6.89 -5.34
CA LEU A 240 -23.45 6.29 -6.52
C LEU A 240 -24.24 5.07 -7.03
N GLY A 241 -25.56 5.08 -6.85
CA GLY A 241 -26.47 4.17 -7.54
C GLY A 241 -26.56 4.50 -9.01
N ASP A 242 -26.65 3.45 -9.83
CA ASP A 242 -27.06 3.59 -11.23
C ASP A 242 -28.58 3.77 -11.32
N SER A 243 -29.03 4.46 -12.36
CA SER A 243 -30.44 4.76 -12.62
C SER A 243 -30.63 5.10 -14.10
N PRO A 244 -31.40 4.29 -14.87
CA PRO A 244 -31.59 4.49 -16.31
C PRO A 244 -32.18 5.85 -16.74
N THR A 245 -32.68 6.66 -15.80
CA THR A 245 -33.23 8.01 -16.05
C THR A 245 -32.42 9.15 -15.42
N ALA A 246 -31.50 8.87 -14.49
CA ALA A 246 -30.74 9.92 -13.80
C ALA A 246 -29.52 10.37 -14.62
N ASN A 247 -29.35 11.68 -14.76
CA ASN A 247 -28.26 12.26 -15.53
C ASN A 247 -27.98 13.70 -15.08
N GLY A 248 -26.82 14.25 -15.49
CA GLY A 248 -26.32 15.56 -15.09
C GLY A 248 -26.91 16.77 -15.84
N THR A 249 -27.99 16.61 -16.63
CA THR A 249 -28.46 17.67 -17.55
C THR A 249 -29.25 18.78 -16.85
N GLN A 250 -29.90 18.50 -15.73
CA GLN A 250 -30.72 19.51 -15.03
C GLN A 250 -30.95 19.21 -13.54
N SER A 251 -31.64 18.11 -13.21
CA SER A 251 -32.15 17.83 -11.85
C SER A 251 -31.33 16.81 -11.07
N ASN A 252 -30.30 16.23 -11.69
CA ASN A 252 -29.27 15.37 -11.09
C ASN A 252 -29.83 14.32 -10.11
N SER A 253 -30.94 13.69 -10.50
CA SER A 253 -31.82 12.92 -9.61
C SER A 253 -31.35 11.47 -9.43
N TYR A 254 -30.12 11.30 -8.94
CA TYR A 254 -29.45 10.01 -8.77
C TYR A 254 -30.03 9.18 -7.60
N THR A 255 -29.93 7.87 -7.74
CA THR A 255 -30.49 6.87 -6.81
C THR A 255 -29.55 6.56 -5.64
N ALA A 256 -30.15 6.24 -4.50
CA ALA A 256 -29.45 5.67 -3.35
C ALA A 256 -29.00 4.22 -3.63
N ARG A 257 -27.81 3.86 -3.17
CA ARG A 257 -27.21 2.52 -3.30
C ARG A 257 -26.84 1.96 -1.94
N VAL A 258 -27.24 0.72 -1.67
CA VAL A 258 -26.82 -0.01 -0.45
C VAL A 258 -25.33 -0.27 -0.52
N ARG A 259 -24.57 0.24 0.46
CA ARG A 259 -23.15 -0.06 0.63
C ARG A 259 -22.97 -1.25 1.57
N HIS A 260 -23.55 -1.18 2.76
CA HIS A 260 -23.56 -2.23 3.77
C HIS A 260 -24.98 -2.39 4.32
N LEU A 261 -25.39 -3.63 4.58
CA LEU A 261 -26.67 -3.96 5.23
C LEU A 261 -26.52 -5.35 5.86
N TYR A 262 -26.10 -5.40 7.12
CA TYR A 262 -25.80 -6.66 7.81
C TYR A 262 -26.17 -6.63 9.29
N THR A 263 -26.27 -7.82 9.88
CA THR A 263 -26.24 -8.02 11.34
C THR A 263 -24.95 -8.74 11.73
N ASN A 264 -24.42 -8.44 12.91
CA ASN A 264 -23.27 -9.09 13.52
C ASN A 264 -23.60 -9.45 14.98
N ILE A 265 -23.22 -10.66 15.41
CA ILE A 265 -23.39 -11.15 16.78
C ILE A 265 -22.00 -11.50 17.32
N ASP A 266 -21.65 -10.96 18.49
CA ASP A 266 -20.35 -11.14 19.15
C ASP A 266 -20.55 -11.83 20.51
N TRP A 267 -20.08 -13.07 20.64
CA TRP A 267 -20.04 -13.82 21.90
C TRP A 267 -18.67 -13.64 22.57
N MET A 268 -18.52 -12.54 23.31
CA MET A 268 -17.22 -12.05 23.78
C MET A 268 -16.55 -12.93 24.85
N ASP A 269 -17.30 -13.81 25.51
CA ASP A 269 -16.77 -14.78 26.49
C ASP A 269 -16.13 -16.00 25.85
N LYS A 270 -16.66 -16.43 24.69
CA LYS A 270 -16.20 -17.60 23.94
C LYS A 270 -15.31 -17.23 22.77
N GLY A 271 -15.23 -15.94 22.42
CA GLY A 271 -14.45 -15.44 21.29
C GLY A 271 -14.97 -15.93 19.94
N TRP A 272 -16.29 -15.89 19.75
CA TRP A 272 -16.93 -16.21 18.47
C TRP A 272 -17.70 -14.99 17.96
N HIS A 273 -17.66 -14.79 16.64
CA HIS A 273 -18.42 -13.73 15.97
C HIS A 273 -19.12 -14.31 14.72
N MET A 274 -20.31 -13.81 14.42
CA MET A 274 -21.06 -14.18 13.22
C MET A 274 -21.63 -12.94 12.54
N LEU A 275 -21.32 -12.74 11.27
CA LEU A 275 -21.94 -11.73 10.40
C LEU A 275 -22.88 -12.40 9.39
N ALA A 276 -24.04 -11.78 9.14
CA ALA A 276 -24.95 -12.16 8.06
C ALA A 276 -25.52 -10.90 7.36
N GLY A 277 -25.46 -10.87 6.03
CA GLY A 277 -25.95 -9.76 5.19
C GLY A 277 -24.88 -9.21 4.24
N GLN A 278 -25.12 -8.04 3.63
CA GLN A 278 -24.17 -7.40 2.73
C GLN A 278 -23.09 -6.66 3.50
N SER A 279 -21.84 -7.10 3.36
CA SER A 279 -20.67 -6.34 3.82
C SER A 279 -19.45 -6.56 2.92
N TRP A 280 -18.30 -6.00 3.33
CA TRP A 280 -17.00 -6.30 2.75
C TRP A 280 -16.74 -7.80 2.70
N SER A 281 -16.14 -8.29 1.62
CA SER A 281 -15.66 -9.67 1.53
C SER A 281 -14.62 -9.98 2.61
N LEU A 282 -14.55 -11.24 3.04
CA LEU A 282 -13.46 -11.72 3.90
C LEU A 282 -12.07 -11.62 3.24
N ALA A 283 -12.00 -11.46 1.91
CA ALA A 283 -10.74 -11.20 1.17
C ALA A 283 -10.17 -9.77 1.34
N VAL A 284 -10.93 -8.82 1.92
CA VAL A 284 -10.42 -7.46 2.19
C VAL A 284 -9.42 -7.51 3.35
N LEU A 285 -8.29 -6.81 3.22
CA LEU A 285 -7.28 -6.67 4.29
C LEU A 285 -7.89 -6.05 5.55
N ASN A 286 -7.53 -6.57 6.72
CA ASN A 286 -7.84 -5.97 8.00
C ASN A 286 -6.66 -5.16 8.60
N THR A 287 -6.99 -4.15 9.42
CA THR A 287 -6.01 -3.40 10.23
C THR A 287 -5.70 -4.09 11.56
N GLN A 288 -6.64 -4.92 12.04
CA GLN A 288 -6.60 -5.74 13.24
C GLN A 288 -7.77 -6.75 13.18
N GLY A 289 -7.56 -7.98 13.67
CA GLY A 289 -8.55 -9.05 13.66
C GLY A 289 -9.13 -9.36 12.27
N VAL A 290 -10.32 -9.97 12.22
CA VAL A 290 -11.05 -10.25 10.95
C VAL A 290 -12.56 -9.98 11.05
N THR A 291 -12.96 -9.28 12.12
CA THR A 291 -14.33 -8.82 12.38
C THR A 291 -14.66 -7.54 11.61
N PRO A 292 -15.93 -7.31 11.25
CA PRO A 292 -16.33 -6.16 10.44
C PRO A 292 -16.00 -4.82 11.12
N ARG A 293 -15.80 -3.77 10.31
CA ARG A 293 -15.35 -2.41 10.69
C ARG A 293 -13.85 -2.29 11.02
N ASN A 294 -13.06 -3.31 10.75
CA ASN A 294 -11.59 -3.27 10.84
C ASN A 294 -10.93 -3.40 9.46
N GLU A 295 -11.65 -3.14 8.36
CA GLU A 295 -11.13 -3.25 6.99
C GLU A 295 -10.20 -2.07 6.63
N GLU A 296 -9.00 -2.38 6.13
CA GLU A 296 -8.04 -1.41 5.57
C GLU A 296 -8.45 -1.07 4.14
N ILE A 297 -9.22 0.01 4.00
CA ILE A 297 -9.69 0.55 2.73
C ILE A 297 -8.68 1.61 2.25
N PRO A 298 -8.24 1.62 0.98
CA PRO A 298 -7.41 2.67 0.42
C PRO A 298 -7.97 4.06 0.74
N VAL A 299 -7.12 4.96 1.25
CA VAL A 299 -7.49 6.31 1.69
C VAL A 299 -7.68 7.29 0.52
N VAL A 300 -7.72 6.77 -0.70
CA VAL A 300 -7.95 7.52 -1.94
C VAL A 300 -9.31 8.24 -1.96
N ILE A 301 -9.39 9.25 -2.81
CA ILE A 301 -10.63 10.00 -3.07
C ILE A 301 -11.52 9.26 -4.06
N ASP A 302 -10.95 8.53 -5.03
CA ASP A 302 -11.70 7.85 -6.09
C ASP A 302 -12.73 6.87 -5.52
N ALA A 303 -13.96 6.94 -6.03
CA ALA A 303 -15.05 6.10 -5.54
C ALA A 303 -14.92 4.61 -5.90
N GLU A 304 -14.06 4.26 -6.87
CA GLU A 304 -13.72 2.88 -7.21
C GLU A 304 -12.44 2.39 -6.51
N TYR A 305 -11.88 3.18 -5.58
CA TYR A 305 -10.62 2.92 -4.89
C TYR A 305 -9.41 2.98 -5.86
N MET A 306 -8.65 1.89 -6.01
CA MET A 306 -7.52 1.84 -6.92
C MET A 306 -7.20 0.40 -7.39
N PRO A 307 -6.65 0.22 -8.61
CA PRO A 307 -6.16 -1.06 -9.11
C PRO A 307 -5.28 -1.78 -8.09
N GLY A 308 -5.45 -3.10 -7.98
CA GLY A 308 -4.72 -3.93 -7.03
C GLY A 308 -5.31 -4.01 -5.62
N PHE A 309 -6.22 -3.10 -5.22
CA PHE A 309 -7.00 -3.28 -4.00
C PHE A 309 -7.93 -4.49 -4.15
N VAL A 310 -7.81 -5.45 -3.23
CA VAL A 310 -8.60 -6.68 -3.20
C VAL A 310 -9.89 -6.43 -2.42
N TRP A 311 -11.04 -6.42 -3.10
CA TRP A 311 -12.33 -6.26 -2.43
C TRP A 311 -13.51 -6.87 -3.17
N ASN A 312 -14.61 -7.03 -2.42
CA ASN A 312 -15.98 -7.11 -2.92
C ASN A 312 -16.90 -6.59 -1.81
N ARG A 313 -18.13 -6.18 -2.16
CA ARG A 313 -19.20 -5.94 -1.18
C ARG A 313 -20.43 -6.72 -1.60
N GLN A 314 -20.83 -7.68 -0.78
CA GLN A 314 -21.77 -8.73 -1.16
C GLN A 314 -22.44 -9.38 0.02
N ALA A 315 -23.64 -9.92 -0.20
CA ALA A 315 -24.34 -10.75 0.77
C ALA A 315 -23.47 -11.96 1.15
N GLN A 316 -23.28 -12.18 2.44
CA GLN A 316 -22.48 -13.28 2.98
C GLN A 316 -23.04 -13.80 4.30
N ILE A 317 -22.60 -15.00 4.67
CA ILE A 317 -22.53 -15.44 6.07
C ILE A 317 -21.05 -15.65 6.39
N ARG A 318 -20.56 -15.03 7.47
CA ARG A 318 -19.19 -15.18 7.98
C ARG A 318 -19.23 -15.65 9.42
N VAL A 319 -18.37 -16.61 9.77
CA VAL A 319 -18.12 -17.03 11.15
C VAL A 319 -16.64 -16.83 11.47
N VAL A 320 -16.35 -16.29 12.65
CA VAL A 320 -15.01 -15.94 13.12
C VAL A 320 -14.78 -16.51 14.51
N LYS A 321 -13.59 -17.07 14.74
CA LYS A 321 -13.03 -17.40 16.07
C LYS A 321 -11.81 -16.52 16.32
N ASP A 322 -11.71 -15.92 17.51
CA ASP A 322 -10.47 -15.32 18.03
C ASP A 322 -9.86 -16.13 19.17
N TRP A 323 -8.56 -15.99 19.40
CA TRP A 323 -7.88 -16.52 20.58
C TRP A 323 -7.05 -15.38 21.21
N ASP A 324 -7.51 -14.92 22.37
CA ASP A 324 -6.98 -13.76 23.12
C ASP A 324 -6.81 -12.50 22.26
N LYS A 325 -7.62 -12.35 21.20
CA LYS A 325 -7.49 -11.35 20.12
C LYS A 325 -6.14 -11.34 19.39
N LYS A 326 -5.27 -12.33 19.63
CA LYS A 326 -3.94 -12.49 19.02
C LYS A 326 -3.93 -13.34 17.78
N TYR A 327 -4.76 -14.37 17.73
CA TYR A 327 -4.93 -15.23 16.56
C TYR A 327 -6.39 -15.26 16.17
N TRP A 328 -6.65 -15.32 14.87
CA TRP A 328 -7.99 -15.28 14.31
C TRP A 328 -8.13 -16.32 13.20
N ALA A 329 -9.26 -17.00 13.15
CA ALA A 329 -9.65 -17.86 12.05
C ALA A 329 -11.09 -17.54 11.64
N ALA A 330 -11.32 -17.43 10.34
CA ALA A 330 -12.63 -17.11 9.79
C ALA A 330 -12.94 -17.91 8.53
N ILE A 331 -14.23 -18.15 8.32
CA ILE A 331 -14.76 -18.69 7.06
C ILE A 331 -15.99 -17.86 6.65
N SER A 332 -16.14 -17.60 5.36
CA SER A 332 -17.34 -17.00 4.78
C SER A 332 -17.85 -17.78 3.58
N LEU A 333 -19.17 -17.73 3.41
CA LEU A 333 -19.91 -18.10 2.21
C LEU A 333 -20.49 -16.81 1.64
N GLU A 334 -20.05 -16.41 0.46
CA GLU A 334 -20.34 -15.09 -0.12
C GLU A 334 -21.05 -15.22 -1.48
N GLN A 335 -21.93 -14.27 -1.82
CA GLN A 335 -22.71 -14.31 -3.05
C GLN A 335 -21.80 -14.24 -4.28
N SER A 336 -21.66 -15.36 -4.99
CA SER A 336 -20.89 -15.41 -6.23
C SER A 336 -21.54 -14.57 -7.33
N GLN A 337 -20.69 -13.99 -8.16
CA GLN A 337 -20.98 -13.45 -9.50
C GLN A 337 -19.72 -13.66 -10.34
N THR A 338 -19.85 -13.68 -11.67
CA THR A 338 -18.75 -13.62 -12.64
C THR A 338 -18.68 -12.20 -13.20
N SER A 339 -17.55 -11.51 -13.01
CA SER A 339 -17.35 -10.11 -13.46
C SER A 339 -17.37 -9.97 -14.99
N GLY A 340 -16.80 -10.94 -15.69
CA GLY A 340 -16.76 -10.98 -17.15
C GLY A 340 -16.14 -12.29 -17.64
N VAL A 341 -16.52 -12.66 -18.86
CA VAL A 341 -15.93 -13.77 -19.60
C VAL A 341 -15.38 -13.18 -20.89
N GLY A 342 -14.05 -13.17 -21.03
CA GLY A 342 -13.36 -12.48 -22.11
C GLY A 342 -13.00 -13.37 -23.29
N GLY A 343 -12.61 -12.71 -24.39
CA GLY A 343 -11.98 -13.35 -25.55
C GLY A 343 -12.99 -13.86 -26.57
N SER A 344 -12.51 -14.11 -27.79
CA SER A 344 -13.38 -14.62 -28.87
C SER A 344 -13.74 -16.09 -28.64
N THR A 345 -14.98 -16.46 -28.97
CA THR A 345 -15.44 -17.86 -28.93
C THR A 345 -14.99 -18.65 -30.17
N PRO A 346 -14.98 -20.00 -30.10
CA PRO A 346 -14.93 -20.83 -31.31
C PRO A 346 -16.17 -20.58 -32.19
N ASN A 347 -16.02 -20.70 -33.51
CA ASN A 347 -17.17 -20.61 -34.42
C ASN A 347 -18.16 -21.76 -34.17
N GLY A 348 -19.47 -21.46 -34.22
CA GLY A 348 -20.53 -22.42 -33.91
C GLY A 348 -20.70 -22.75 -32.42
N VAL A 349 -19.98 -22.06 -31.52
CA VAL A 349 -20.12 -22.22 -30.07
C VAL A 349 -20.89 -21.04 -29.48
N LEU A 350 -21.94 -21.35 -28.73
CA LEU A 350 -22.69 -20.42 -27.88
C LEU A 350 -22.46 -20.80 -26.42
N ASN A 351 -22.25 -19.82 -25.55
CA ASN A 351 -22.12 -20.00 -24.10
C ASN A 351 -23.04 -19.00 -23.40
N SER A 352 -23.82 -19.49 -22.43
CA SER A 352 -24.74 -18.70 -21.62
C SER A 352 -24.32 -18.79 -20.16
N TYR A 353 -23.52 -17.80 -19.74
CA TYR A 353 -23.03 -17.63 -18.38
C TYR A 353 -23.71 -16.47 -17.64
N THR A 354 -24.55 -15.69 -18.31
CA THR A 354 -25.38 -14.62 -17.74
C THR A 354 -26.87 -14.88 -17.89
N LEU A 355 -27.65 -14.37 -16.94
CA LEU A 355 -29.10 -14.23 -17.08
C LEU A 355 -29.40 -13.17 -18.17
N PRO A 356 -30.48 -13.31 -18.96
CA PRO A 356 -30.91 -12.27 -19.89
C PRO A 356 -31.23 -10.96 -19.16
N ALA A 357 -30.97 -9.81 -19.79
CA ALA A 357 -31.19 -8.48 -19.20
C ALA A 357 -32.68 -8.09 -18.95
N GLN A 358 -33.61 -9.05 -19.07
CA GLN A 358 -35.02 -8.94 -18.67
C GLN A 358 -35.43 -10.07 -17.69
N ALA A 359 -34.47 -10.65 -16.95
CA ALA A 359 -34.75 -11.64 -15.92
C ALA A 359 -35.63 -11.04 -14.80
N GLY A 360 -36.82 -11.64 -14.61
CA GLY A 360 -37.81 -11.16 -13.65
C GLY A 360 -37.42 -11.38 -12.19
N GLY A 361 -38.16 -10.70 -11.30
CA GLY A 361 -37.78 -10.47 -9.91
C GLY A 361 -37.35 -9.01 -9.71
N LEU A 362 -36.86 -8.65 -8.52
CA LEU A 362 -36.41 -7.28 -8.21
C LEU A 362 -34.98 -7.01 -8.72
N LEU A 363 -34.62 -7.57 -9.87
CA LEU A 363 -33.35 -7.37 -10.54
C LEU A 363 -33.47 -6.18 -11.51
N THR A 364 -32.45 -5.32 -11.56
CA THR A 364 -32.38 -4.25 -12.58
C THR A 364 -31.89 -4.83 -13.92
N PRO A 365 -32.30 -4.30 -15.08
CA PRO A 365 -31.78 -4.75 -16.37
C PRO A 365 -30.24 -4.69 -16.42
N GLY A 366 -29.59 -5.86 -16.48
CA GLY A 366 -28.13 -5.95 -16.37
C GLY A 366 -27.61 -7.39 -16.41
N ASN A 367 -26.29 -7.54 -16.49
CA ASN A 367 -25.60 -8.82 -16.63
C ASN A 367 -25.30 -9.46 -15.26
N TYR A 368 -26.26 -10.18 -14.70
CA TYR A 368 -26.01 -11.10 -13.58
C TYR A 368 -25.51 -12.44 -14.13
N SER A 369 -24.53 -13.08 -13.50
CA SER A 369 -24.10 -14.42 -13.91
C SER A 369 -25.06 -15.52 -13.44
N VAL A 370 -24.98 -16.68 -14.08
CA VAL A 370 -25.51 -17.93 -13.55
C VAL A 370 -24.60 -18.37 -12.40
N ASN A 371 -25.16 -18.55 -11.21
CA ASN A 371 -24.41 -18.87 -9.99
C ASN A 371 -25.05 -20.08 -9.31
N LYS A 372 -24.24 -21.09 -8.99
CA LYS A 372 -24.70 -22.39 -8.45
C LYS A 372 -24.23 -22.67 -7.02
N PHE A 373 -23.08 -22.11 -6.65
CA PHE A 373 -22.52 -22.16 -5.31
C PHE A 373 -22.07 -20.75 -4.89
N PRO A 374 -22.01 -20.45 -3.58
CA PRO A 374 -21.34 -19.25 -3.10
C PRO A 374 -19.82 -19.31 -3.35
N ASP A 375 -19.18 -18.14 -3.40
CA ASP A 375 -17.74 -18.04 -3.25
C ASP A 375 -17.39 -18.39 -1.78
N ILE A 376 -16.41 -19.27 -1.57
CA ILE A 376 -16.01 -19.75 -0.23
C ILE A 376 -14.63 -19.19 0.11
N ILE A 377 -14.50 -18.47 1.23
CA ILE A 377 -13.23 -17.87 1.65
C ILE A 377 -12.90 -18.33 3.07
N GLY A 378 -11.67 -18.79 3.31
CA GLY A 378 -11.12 -19.08 4.63
C GLY A 378 -9.91 -18.20 4.90
N LYS A 379 -9.90 -17.46 6.02
CA LYS A 379 -8.83 -16.54 6.42
C LYS A 379 -8.25 -16.93 7.79
N LEU A 380 -6.93 -16.81 7.93
CA LEU A 380 -6.22 -16.80 9.20
C LEU A 380 -5.54 -15.44 9.38
N ALA A 381 -5.50 -14.92 10.60
CA ALA A 381 -4.76 -13.69 10.91
C ALA A 381 -4.09 -13.75 12.29
N MET A 382 -3.07 -12.92 12.48
CA MET A 382 -2.33 -12.78 13.74
C MET A 382 -1.96 -11.32 14.05
N GLU A 383 -2.02 -10.98 15.33
CA GLU A 383 -1.55 -9.70 15.87
C GLU A 383 -0.16 -9.84 16.46
N THR A 384 0.69 -8.85 16.20
CA THR A 384 2.06 -8.77 16.73
C THR A 384 2.38 -7.37 17.22
N ASN A 385 3.50 -7.21 17.92
CA ASN A 385 4.01 -5.89 18.32
C ASN A 385 4.39 -4.99 17.13
N LEU A 386 4.57 -5.54 15.92
CA LEU A 386 4.89 -4.79 14.70
C LEU A 386 3.64 -4.37 13.91
N GLY A 387 2.54 -5.11 14.09
CA GLY A 387 1.30 -4.92 13.34
C GLY A 387 0.56 -6.24 13.06
N HIS A 388 -0.43 -6.12 12.17
CA HIS A 388 -1.35 -7.18 11.75
C HIS A 388 -0.79 -7.96 10.55
N TYR A 389 -1.08 -9.26 10.49
CA TYR A 389 -0.78 -10.12 9.35
C TYR A 389 -1.94 -11.08 9.07
N GLU A 390 -2.27 -11.28 7.80
CA GLU A 390 -3.32 -12.20 7.36
C GLU A 390 -2.95 -13.00 6.11
N VAL A 391 -3.52 -14.20 6.00
CA VAL A 391 -3.49 -15.07 4.81
C VAL A 391 -4.86 -15.69 4.60
N PHE A 392 -5.28 -15.85 3.34
CA PHE A 392 -6.56 -16.47 3.02
C PHE A 392 -6.50 -17.35 1.77
N GLY A 393 -7.39 -18.33 1.71
CA GLY A 393 -7.68 -19.16 0.54
C GLY A 393 -9.12 -18.95 0.09
N MET A 394 -9.36 -19.00 -1.21
CA MET A 394 -10.66 -18.78 -1.84
C MET A 394 -10.97 -19.87 -2.87
N LEU A 395 -12.21 -20.35 -2.88
CA LEU A 395 -12.78 -21.23 -3.90
C LEU A 395 -13.99 -20.56 -4.54
N ARG A 396 -14.07 -20.59 -5.87
CA ARG A 396 -15.19 -20.04 -6.66
C ARG A 396 -15.68 -21.06 -7.68
N ASN A 397 -16.96 -20.97 -8.07
CA ASN A 397 -17.55 -21.82 -9.09
C ASN A 397 -18.12 -20.96 -10.24
N PHE A 398 -17.79 -21.34 -11.47
CA PHE A 398 -18.23 -20.71 -12.70
C PHE A 398 -19.18 -21.67 -13.41
N ASP A 399 -20.43 -21.29 -13.58
CA ASP A 399 -21.51 -22.17 -14.05
C ASP A 399 -22.29 -21.54 -15.21
N GLY A 400 -23.12 -22.33 -15.89
CA GLY A 400 -23.87 -21.90 -17.07
C GLY A 400 -24.18 -23.06 -18.02
N THR A 401 -24.48 -22.74 -19.27
CA THR A 401 -24.68 -23.74 -20.34
C THR A 401 -23.90 -23.40 -21.61
N TYR A 402 -23.62 -24.39 -22.44
CA TYR A 402 -23.04 -24.19 -23.77
C TYR A 402 -23.73 -25.05 -24.83
N SER A 403 -23.66 -24.58 -26.09
CA SER A 403 -24.06 -25.32 -27.28
C SER A 403 -22.94 -25.27 -28.30
N ASN A 404 -22.71 -26.38 -29.01
CA ASN A 404 -21.79 -26.50 -30.12
C ASN A 404 -22.37 -27.46 -31.18
N ALA A 405 -21.65 -27.71 -32.28
CA ALA A 405 -22.15 -28.54 -33.39
C ALA A 405 -22.59 -29.96 -33.03
N ASN A 406 -22.16 -30.51 -31.89
CA ASN A 406 -22.48 -31.86 -31.42
C ASN A 406 -23.31 -31.89 -30.12
N VAL A 407 -23.54 -30.72 -29.48
CA VAL A 407 -24.06 -30.62 -28.11
C VAL A 407 -25.01 -29.44 -28.01
N THR A 408 -26.23 -29.65 -27.52
CA THR A 408 -27.23 -28.59 -27.31
C THR A 408 -27.43 -28.32 -25.82
N ALA A 409 -27.18 -27.10 -25.37
CA ALA A 409 -27.46 -26.59 -24.02
C ALA A 409 -26.94 -27.46 -22.87
N ALA A 410 -25.75 -28.05 -23.00
CA ALA A 410 -25.14 -28.82 -21.92
C ALA A 410 -24.74 -27.90 -20.76
N GLY A 411 -25.03 -28.33 -19.53
CA GLY A 411 -24.57 -27.67 -18.32
C GLY A 411 -23.05 -27.80 -18.15
N GLN A 412 -22.43 -26.77 -17.60
CA GLN A 412 -20.99 -26.67 -17.35
C GLN A 412 -20.75 -26.10 -15.94
N SER A 413 -19.69 -26.54 -15.27
CA SER A 413 -19.39 -26.14 -13.90
C SER A 413 -17.89 -26.25 -13.64
N SER A 414 -17.21 -25.12 -13.58
CA SER A 414 -15.75 -25.04 -13.44
C SER A 414 -15.37 -24.45 -12.09
N TRP A 415 -14.58 -25.18 -11.31
CA TRP A 415 -14.06 -24.70 -10.03
C TRP A 415 -12.73 -23.97 -10.20
N ALA A 416 -12.54 -22.90 -9.45
CA ALA A 416 -11.33 -22.12 -9.40
C ALA A 416 -10.84 -21.94 -7.96
N GLY A 417 -9.53 -21.91 -7.77
CA GLY A 417 -8.88 -21.67 -6.49
C GLY A 417 -7.90 -20.51 -6.58
N SER A 418 -7.84 -19.71 -5.52
CA SER A 418 -6.88 -18.62 -5.34
C SER A 418 -6.47 -18.46 -3.88
N MET A 419 -5.39 -17.74 -3.65
CA MET A 419 -4.88 -17.42 -2.31
C MET A 419 -4.49 -15.95 -2.24
N GLY A 420 -4.60 -15.35 -1.07
CA GLY A 420 -4.20 -13.97 -0.81
C GLY A 420 -3.55 -13.80 0.55
N PHE A 421 -2.99 -12.62 0.75
CA PHE A 421 -2.27 -12.23 1.95
C PHE A 421 -2.39 -10.72 2.17
N GLY A 422 -2.05 -10.28 3.37
CA GLY A 422 -1.76 -8.89 3.62
C GLY A 422 -1.24 -8.61 5.02
N SER A 423 -0.83 -7.36 5.24
CA SER A 423 -0.29 -6.89 6.51
C SER A 423 -0.38 -5.37 6.61
N VAL A 424 -0.57 -4.87 7.84
CA VAL A 424 -0.52 -3.45 8.19
C VAL A 424 0.51 -3.30 9.33
N LEU A 425 1.59 -2.57 9.08
CA LEU A 425 2.78 -2.48 9.94
C LEU A 425 3.06 -1.04 10.37
N LYS A 426 3.38 -0.85 11.65
CA LYS A 426 3.68 0.46 12.23
C LYS A 426 5.19 0.70 12.23
N ILE A 427 5.73 1.06 11.07
CA ILE A 427 7.17 1.24 10.82
C ILE A 427 7.79 2.26 11.78
N ILE A 428 7.08 3.37 12.01
CA ILE A 428 7.37 4.32 13.10
C ILE A 428 6.03 4.61 13.80
N PRO A 429 5.79 4.10 15.02
CA PRO A 429 4.49 4.23 15.69
C PRO A 429 3.94 5.66 15.73
N HIS A 430 2.68 5.83 15.29
CA HIS A 430 1.98 7.11 15.16
C HIS A 430 2.56 8.10 14.14
N THR A 431 3.55 7.69 13.33
CA THR A 431 4.25 8.58 12.39
C THR A 431 4.26 8.01 10.97
N LEU A 432 4.59 6.73 10.80
CA LEU A 432 4.69 6.08 9.49
C LEU A 432 4.15 4.65 9.57
N ASP A 433 3.01 4.44 8.92
CA ASP A 433 2.38 3.14 8.77
C ASP A 433 2.57 2.64 7.33
N PHE A 434 2.76 1.34 7.16
CA PHE A 434 2.96 0.64 5.89
C PHE A 434 1.89 -0.43 5.72
N LYS A 435 1.44 -0.65 4.47
CA LYS A 435 0.53 -1.74 4.13
C LYS A 435 0.95 -2.47 2.88
N ILE A 436 0.57 -3.75 2.82
CA ILE A 436 0.74 -4.61 1.66
C ILE A 436 -0.41 -5.63 1.63
N SER A 437 -0.95 -5.91 0.45
CA SER A 437 -1.88 -7.01 0.24
C SER A 437 -1.82 -7.53 -1.20
N GLY A 438 -2.35 -8.74 -1.39
CA GLY A 438 -2.52 -9.28 -2.73
C GLY A 438 -3.37 -10.54 -2.77
N LEU A 439 -3.81 -10.88 -3.98
CA LEU A 439 -4.60 -12.04 -4.34
C LEU A 439 -4.00 -12.63 -5.63
N TYR A 440 -3.83 -13.94 -5.70
CA TYR A 440 -3.32 -14.64 -6.89
C TYR A 440 -3.96 -16.01 -7.05
N GLY A 441 -4.32 -16.36 -8.28
CA GLY A 441 -4.89 -17.66 -8.62
C GLY A 441 -5.83 -17.59 -9.82
N ASN A 442 -6.71 -18.58 -9.95
CA ASN A 442 -7.68 -18.66 -11.04
C ASN A 442 -9.00 -18.01 -10.62
N GLY A 443 -9.64 -17.27 -11.54
CA GLY A 443 -10.93 -16.63 -11.29
C GLY A 443 -10.84 -15.59 -10.17
N VAL A 444 -10.01 -14.55 -10.35
CA VAL A 444 -9.80 -13.49 -9.35
C VAL A 444 -10.20 -12.09 -9.83
N GLY A 445 -10.55 -11.94 -11.11
CA GLY A 445 -10.78 -10.65 -11.77
C GLY A 445 -11.89 -9.80 -11.14
N ARG A 446 -12.95 -10.43 -10.63
CA ARG A 446 -14.01 -9.75 -9.85
C ARG A 446 -13.54 -9.14 -8.53
N TYR A 447 -12.46 -9.66 -7.95
CA TYR A 447 -11.95 -9.22 -6.65
C TYR A 447 -10.87 -8.14 -6.77
N GLY A 448 -10.34 -7.92 -7.98
CA GLY A 448 -9.49 -6.78 -8.30
C GLY A 448 -10.32 -5.58 -8.75
N THR A 449 -10.02 -4.41 -8.21
CA THR A 449 -10.70 -3.13 -8.52
C THR A 449 -10.88 -2.86 -10.02
N SER A 450 -9.92 -3.22 -10.87
CA SER A 450 -10.02 -2.96 -12.31
C SER A 450 -11.07 -3.82 -13.05
N THR A 451 -11.73 -4.75 -12.36
CA THR A 451 -12.76 -5.68 -12.88
C THR A 451 -12.36 -6.36 -14.19
N LEU A 452 -11.13 -6.89 -14.22
CA LEU A 452 -10.64 -7.75 -15.31
C LEU A 452 -11.48 -9.05 -15.38
N ASN A 453 -11.52 -9.68 -16.55
CA ASN A 453 -12.32 -10.90 -16.75
C ASN A 453 -11.90 -12.04 -15.80
N ASP A 454 -12.89 -12.75 -15.25
CA ASP A 454 -12.67 -13.91 -14.39
C ASP A 454 -12.34 -15.19 -15.19
N ALA A 455 -12.82 -15.29 -16.43
CA ALA A 455 -12.75 -16.49 -17.24
C ALA A 455 -12.66 -16.19 -18.75
N THR A 456 -12.31 -17.20 -19.53
CA THR A 456 -12.40 -17.25 -21.01
C THR A 456 -13.27 -18.44 -21.41
N ILE A 457 -13.73 -18.48 -22.66
CA ILE A 457 -14.36 -19.69 -23.23
C ILE A 457 -13.27 -20.59 -23.84
N GLY A 458 -13.28 -21.86 -23.44
CA GLY A 458 -12.37 -22.91 -23.89
C GLY A 458 -12.86 -23.66 -25.14
N PRO A 459 -12.06 -24.61 -25.65
CA PRO A 459 -12.30 -25.24 -26.96
C PRO A 459 -13.65 -25.93 -27.14
N ASN A 460 -14.18 -26.57 -26.10
CA ASN A 460 -15.47 -27.28 -26.17
C ASN A 460 -16.68 -26.36 -25.99
N GLY A 461 -16.45 -25.09 -25.62
CA GLY A 461 -17.45 -24.12 -25.18
C GLY A 461 -17.50 -23.90 -23.67
N GLU A 462 -16.69 -24.63 -22.89
CA GLU A 462 -16.66 -24.56 -21.43
C GLU A 462 -15.97 -23.30 -20.88
N LEU A 463 -16.48 -22.77 -19.76
CA LEU A 463 -15.84 -21.67 -19.02
C LEU A 463 -14.52 -22.16 -18.42
N THR A 464 -13.42 -21.51 -18.80
CA THR A 464 -12.08 -21.73 -18.25
C THR A 464 -11.71 -20.55 -17.34
N PRO A 465 -11.70 -20.74 -16.00
CA PRO A 465 -11.32 -19.69 -15.06
C PRO A 465 -9.87 -19.25 -15.27
N MET A 466 -9.68 -17.95 -15.39
CA MET A 466 -8.41 -17.36 -15.83
C MET A 466 -7.50 -17.03 -14.66
N ARG A 467 -6.21 -17.34 -14.81
CA ARG A 467 -5.18 -17.05 -13.82
C ARG A 467 -4.73 -15.60 -13.88
N GLY A 468 -4.70 -14.93 -12.74
CA GLY A 468 -4.26 -13.55 -12.61
C GLY A 468 -4.04 -13.19 -11.14
N GLY A 469 -4.03 -11.89 -10.86
CA GLY A 469 -3.93 -11.40 -9.50
C GLY A 469 -4.16 -9.90 -9.35
N SER A 470 -4.13 -9.49 -8.09
CA SER A 470 -4.20 -8.12 -7.61
C SER A 470 -3.11 -7.93 -6.57
N PHE A 471 -2.45 -6.79 -6.56
CA PHE A 471 -1.42 -6.45 -5.58
C PHE A 471 -1.49 -4.96 -5.24
N LEU A 472 -1.43 -4.62 -3.95
CA LEU A 472 -1.41 -3.25 -3.45
C LEU A 472 -0.33 -3.12 -2.37
N THR A 473 0.39 -2.01 -2.37
CA THR A 473 1.25 -1.60 -1.25
C THR A 473 1.25 -0.09 -1.08
N GLY A 474 1.47 0.40 0.14
CA GLY A 474 1.44 1.83 0.40
C GLY A 474 2.04 2.24 1.74
N LEU A 475 2.24 3.55 1.87
CA LEU A 475 2.79 4.23 3.04
C LEU A 475 1.89 5.41 3.41
N THR A 476 1.59 5.55 4.70
CA THR A 476 0.88 6.70 5.27
C THR A 476 1.77 7.40 6.28
N LEU A 477 2.10 8.66 6.02
CA LEU A 477 2.88 9.55 6.87
C LEU A 477 1.95 10.48 7.65
N HIS A 478 1.85 10.26 8.95
CA HIS A 478 1.09 11.07 9.89
C HIS A 478 1.93 12.29 10.33
N VAL A 479 1.91 13.35 9.53
CA VAL A 479 2.71 14.59 9.78
C VAL A 479 2.27 15.29 11.07
N LYS A 480 0.98 15.20 11.40
CA LYS A 480 0.36 15.65 12.66
C LYS A 480 -1.02 14.97 12.81
N PRO A 481 -1.66 14.94 13.99
CA PRO A 481 -2.98 14.34 14.21
C PRO A 481 -4.18 14.94 13.43
N THR A 482 -3.91 15.84 12.48
CA THR A 482 -4.87 16.45 11.55
C THR A 482 -4.40 16.44 10.10
N PHE A 483 -3.23 15.89 9.76
CA PHE A 483 -2.71 15.91 8.39
C PHE A 483 -1.90 14.65 8.08
N ASP A 484 -2.41 13.88 7.14
CA ASP A 484 -1.87 12.61 6.68
C ASP A 484 -1.45 12.76 5.21
N ILE A 485 -0.26 12.32 4.83
CA ILE A 485 0.16 12.15 3.43
C ILE A 485 0.19 10.66 3.14
N TYR A 486 -0.33 10.22 2.00
CA TYR A 486 -0.30 8.82 1.59
C TYR A 486 0.27 8.66 0.18
N ALA A 487 0.98 7.55 -0.02
CA ALA A 487 1.41 7.10 -1.34
C ALA A 487 1.13 5.60 -1.45
N ASP A 488 0.31 5.21 -2.41
CA ASP A 488 -0.05 3.82 -2.69
C ASP A 488 0.34 3.46 -4.14
N ILE A 489 0.74 2.22 -4.39
CA ILE A 489 0.98 1.65 -5.72
C ILE A 489 0.27 0.31 -5.80
N GLY A 490 -0.53 0.10 -6.84
CA GLY A 490 -1.26 -1.15 -7.02
C GLY A 490 -1.47 -1.56 -8.47
N ARG A 491 -1.71 -2.86 -8.67
CA ARG A 491 -1.85 -3.50 -9.99
C ARG A 491 -2.84 -4.65 -9.98
N ASP A 492 -3.71 -4.69 -10.98
CA ASP A 492 -4.48 -5.88 -11.36
C ASP A 492 -3.92 -6.45 -12.67
N TRP A 493 -3.86 -7.78 -12.79
CA TRP A 493 -3.43 -8.46 -14.01
C TRP A 493 -4.11 -9.81 -14.23
N ILE A 494 -4.14 -10.26 -15.48
CA ILE A 494 -4.70 -11.54 -15.90
C ILE A 494 -3.84 -12.13 -17.03
N ASN A 495 -3.66 -13.44 -17.06
CA ASN A 495 -2.82 -14.13 -18.05
C ASN A 495 -3.60 -14.41 -19.35
N GLY A 496 -2.90 -14.57 -20.48
CA GLY A 496 -3.51 -14.91 -21.77
C GLY A 496 -3.82 -16.41 -21.89
N TYR A 497 -4.92 -16.72 -22.58
CA TYR A 497 -5.43 -18.08 -22.83
C TYR A 497 -5.81 -18.21 -24.31
N THR A 498 -4.81 -18.42 -25.16
CA THR A 498 -5.01 -18.62 -26.61
C THR A 498 -5.18 -20.10 -26.96
N TYR A 499 -6.18 -20.40 -27.77
CA TYR A 499 -6.46 -21.72 -28.32
C TYR A 499 -6.46 -21.66 -29.86
N GLY A 500 -6.49 -22.83 -30.52
CA GLY A 500 -6.57 -22.94 -31.98
C GLY A 500 -7.56 -24.02 -32.42
N SER A 501 -8.33 -23.75 -33.49
CA SER A 501 -9.23 -24.72 -34.13
C SER A 501 -9.56 -24.26 -35.56
N GLY A 502 -9.69 -25.19 -36.51
CA GLY A 502 -10.07 -24.87 -37.89
C GLY A 502 -9.16 -23.87 -38.63
N GLY A 503 -7.89 -23.72 -38.20
CA GLY A 503 -6.96 -22.72 -38.73
C GLY A 503 -7.12 -21.31 -38.15
N GLN A 504 -8.04 -21.10 -37.20
CA GLN A 504 -8.25 -19.85 -36.47
C GLN A 504 -7.73 -19.95 -35.03
N THR A 505 -7.35 -18.82 -34.43
CA THR A 505 -7.05 -18.72 -32.99
C THR A 505 -8.14 -17.95 -32.27
N TYR A 506 -8.41 -18.31 -31.02
CA TYR A 506 -9.46 -17.71 -30.18
C TYR A 506 -9.10 -17.79 -28.69
N GLY A 507 -10.01 -17.33 -27.81
CA GLY A 507 -9.77 -17.15 -26.38
C GLY A 507 -9.12 -15.80 -26.06
N TYR A 508 -8.92 -15.54 -24.76
CA TYR A 508 -8.46 -14.24 -24.28
C TYR A 508 -6.98 -13.97 -24.53
N GLY A 509 -6.66 -12.77 -24.98
CA GLY A 509 -5.31 -12.38 -25.36
C GLY A 509 -4.81 -13.08 -26.63
N SER A 510 -5.72 -13.57 -27.48
CA SER A 510 -5.34 -14.21 -28.73
C SER A 510 -4.74 -13.18 -29.70
N ASN A 511 -3.65 -13.58 -30.38
CA ASN A 511 -2.80 -12.65 -31.14
C ASN A 511 -3.44 -12.08 -32.43
N VAL A 512 -4.71 -12.36 -32.74
CA VAL A 512 -5.36 -11.91 -33.99
C VAL A 512 -6.16 -10.65 -33.72
N LEU A 513 -5.86 -9.57 -34.47
CA LEU A 513 -6.69 -8.37 -34.46
C LEU A 513 -8.14 -8.71 -34.84
N ALA A 514 -9.08 -8.39 -33.95
CA ALA A 514 -10.45 -8.13 -34.37
C ALA A 514 -10.46 -6.92 -35.33
N ASN A 515 -11.45 -6.86 -36.23
CA ASN A 515 -11.37 -6.06 -37.46
C ASN A 515 -10.96 -4.58 -37.22
N PRO A 516 -10.07 -3.99 -38.05
CA PRO A 516 -9.55 -2.63 -37.83
C PRO A 516 -10.57 -1.48 -37.99
N GLY A 517 -11.85 -1.79 -38.25
CA GLY A 517 -12.97 -0.85 -38.10
C GLY A 517 -13.51 -0.75 -36.66
N GLN A 518 -12.95 -1.49 -35.69
CA GLN A 518 -13.38 -1.48 -34.28
C GLN A 518 -12.69 -0.43 -33.40
N PHE A 519 -11.73 0.35 -33.95
CA PHE A 519 -11.04 1.44 -33.24
C PHE A 519 -11.91 2.70 -33.05
N THR A 520 -13.23 2.55 -32.86
CA THR A 520 -14.16 3.67 -32.71
C THR A 520 -14.35 4.06 -31.25
N SER A 521 -14.58 5.35 -31.02
CA SER A 521 -14.83 5.92 -29.69
C SER A 521 -16.07 5.35 -28.99
N GLN A 522 -17.05 4.87 -29.77
CA GLN A 522 -18.25 4.20 -29.26
C GLN A 522 -17.94 2.84 -28.62
N ALA A 523 -17.00 2.08 -29.20
CA ALA A 523 -16.65 0.72 -28.77
C ALA A 523 -16.00 0.72 -27.37
N ALA A 524 -15.02 1.61 -27.15
CA ALA A 524 -14.35 1.76 -25.85
C ALA A 524 -15.35 2.06 -24.71
N LEU A 525 -16.35 2.91 -24.96
CA LEU A 525 -17.37 3.26 -23.97
C LEU A 525 -18.39 2.13 -23.74
N SER A 526 -18.80 1.43 -24.81
CA SER A 526 -19.74 0.30 -24.76
C SER A 526 -19.16 -0.99 -24.16
N GLY A 527 -18.01 -0.91 -23.48
CA GLY A 527 -17.34 -2.07 -22.88
C GLY A 527 -16.69 -3.01 -23.91
N PHE A 528 -16.49 -2.54 -25.15
CA PHE A 528 -15.95 -3.31 -26.25
C PHE A 528 -14.57 -2.76 -26.63
N THR A 529 -13.58 -2.98 -25.76
CA THR A 529 -12.19 -2.70 -26.10
C THR A 529 -11.78 -3.53 -27.32
N PRO A 530 -11.16 -2.96 -28.36
CA PRO A 530 -10.72 -3.72 -29.56
C PRO A 530 -9.52 -4.64 -29.28
N TYR A 531 -9.14 -4.77 -28.00
CA TYR A 531 -8.06 -5.59 -27.46
C TYR A 531 -8.52 -6.21 -26.13
N ASP A 532 -8.07 -7.43 -25.84
CA ASP A 532 -8.19 -8.03 -24.51
C ASP A 532 -7.20 -7.36 -23.54
N LEU A 533 -7.65 -7.02 -22.33
CA LEU A 533 -6.84 -6.32 -21.32
C LEU A 533 -5.97 -7.30 -20.52
N HIS A 534 -4.67 -7.02 -20.44
CA HIS A 534 -3.69 -7.83 -19.69
C HIS A 534 -3.50 -7.33 -18.26
N SER A 535 -3.32 -6.01 -18.06
CA SER A 535 -3.13 -5.45 -16.73
C SER A 535 -3.41 -3.96 -16.64
N VAL A 536 -3.87 -3.52 -15.47
CA VAL A 536 -4.01 -2.12 -15.08
C VAL A 536 -3.09 -1.86 -13.88
N THR A 537 -2.37 -0.75 -13.87
CA THR A 537 -1.46 -0.35 -12.78
C THR A 537 -1.73 1.11 -12.43
N GLN A 538 -1.71 1.46 -11.15
CA GLN A 538 -1.86 2.84 -10.70
C GLN A 538 -0.85 3.18 -9.60
N GLU A 539 -0.14 4.28 -9.78
CA GLU A 539 0.57 5.00 -8.72
C GLU A 539 -0.32 6.18 -8.26
N THR A 540 -0.44 6.39 -6.94
CA THR A 540 -1.23 7.49 -6.37
C THR A 540 -0.51 8.13 -5.19
N LEU A 541 -0.62 9.46 -5.11
CA LEU A 541 -0.04 10.31 -4.07
C LEU A 541 -1.08 11.34 -3.66
N GLY A 542 -1.36 11.44 -2.36
CA GLY A 542 -2.34 12.40 -1.87
C GLY A 542 -2.13 12.80 -0.41
N PHE A 543 -3.02 13.67 0.07
CA PHE A 543 -3.08 14.05 1.47
C PHE A 543 -4.53 14.24 1.93
N TRP A 544 -4.73 14.11 3.24
CA TRP A 544 -5.95 14.51 3.93
C TRP A 544 -5.62 15.49 5.05
N TRP A 545 -6.30 16.64 5.05
CA TRP A 545 -6.23 17.65 6.10
C TRP A 545 -7.58 17.75 6.82
N ALA A 546 -7.64 17.45 8.11
CA ALA A 546 -8.73 17.87 8.98
C ALA A 546 -8.61 19.38 9.25
N ALA A 547 -9.17 20.18 8.35
CA ALA A 547 -9.19 21.64 8.41
C ALA A 547 -10.01 22.17 9.61
N TYR A 548 -11.02 21.42 10.04
CA TYR A 548 -11.77 21.68 11.26
C TYR A 548 -12.10 20.37 11.99
N LYS A 549 -12.07 20.41 13.33
CA LYS A 549 -12.59 19.39 14.23
C LYS A 549 -13.07 20.08 15.51
N GLY A 550 -14.34 19.91 15.86
CA GLY A 550 -14.95 20.57 17.01
C GLY A 550 -16.31 19.96 17.37
N TYR A 551 -17.09 20.67 18.18
CA TYR A 551 -18.34 20.14 18.78
C TYR A 551 -19.38 19.67 17.75
N TYR A 552 -19.46 20.35 16.60
CA TYR A 552 -20.42 20.04 15.54
C TYR A 552 -19.93 18.97 14.53
N GLY A 553 -18.76 18.37 14.74
CA GLY A 553 -18.17 17.41 13.80
C GLY A 553 -16.78 17.80 13.29
N ALA A 554 -16.41 17.29 12.11
CA ALA A 554 -15.13 17.56 11.48
C ALA A 554 -15.28 17.85 9.97
N ALA A 555 -14.48 18.78 9.45
CA ALA A 555 -14.34 19.02 8.02
C ALA A 555 -12.95 18.58 7.57
N LYS A 556 -12.91 17.67 6.59
CA LYS A 556 -11.67 17.23 5.92
C LYS A 556 -11.60 17.80 4.51
N VAL A 557 -10.41 18.18 4.09
CA VAL A 557 -10.05 18.52 2.71
C VAL A 557 -9.01 17.51 2.24
N GLY A 558 -9.20 16.90 1.08
CA GLY A 558 -8.28 15.95 0.47
C GLY A 558 -7.92 16.35 -0.95
N VAL A 559 -6.68 16.05 -1.35
CA VAL A 559 -6.20 16.13 -2.73
C VAL A 559 -5.42 14.86 -3.06
N GLN A 560 -5.65 14.33 -4.25
CA GLN A 560 -4.97 13.16 -4.80
C GLN A 560 -4.49 13.48 -6.22
N TYR A 561 -3.28 13.06 -6.54
CA TYR A 561 -2.83 12.83 -7.89
C TYR A 561 -2.71 11.31 -8.11
N SER A 562 -3.13 10.81 -9.27
CA SER A 562 -2.78 9.45 -9.68
C SER A 562 -2.48 9.34 -11.18
N HIS A 563 -1.60 8.40 -11.50
CA HIS A 563 -1.30 7.97 -12.85
C HIS A 563 -1.79 6.52 -13.00
N THR A 564 -2.70 6.25 -13.93
CA THR A 564 -3.18 4.89 -14.23
C THR A 564 -2.73 4.47 -15.61
N GLY A 565 -1.90 3.43 -15.71
CA GLY A 565 -1.52 2.78 -16.96
C GLY A 565 -2.33 1.51 -17.24
N VAL A 566 -2.76 1.32 -18.49
CA VAL A 566 -3.51 0.15 -18.96
C VAL A 566 -2.77 -0.51 -20.11
N SER A 567 -2.46 -1.80 -19.98
CA SER A 567 -1.86 -2.63 -21.03
C SER A 567 -2.85 -3.69 -21.50
N ALA A 568 -3.02 -3.78 -22.81
CA ALA A 568 -3.64 -4.93 -23.45
C ALA A 568 -2.62 -6.05 -23.73
N PHE A 569 -3.09 -7.18 -24.27
CA PHE A 569 -2.22 -8.21 -24.86
C PHE A 569 -1.62 -7.75 -26.19
N SER A 570 -0.48 -8.34 -26.55
CA SER A 570 0.13 -8.16 -27.86
C SER A 570 -0.77 -8.65 -28.99
N VAL A 571 -0.90 -7.86 -30.04
CA VAL A 571 -1.69 -8.19 -31.24
C VAL A 571 -0.79 -8.24 -32.48
N ARG A 572 -1.01 -9.22 -33.36
CA ARG A 572 -0.38 -9.31 -34.68
C ARG A 572 -1.18 -8.49 -35.67
N ALA A 573 -0.51 -7.48 -36.21
CA ALA A 573 -1.07 -6.49 -37.10
C ALA A 573 -0.60 -6.81 -38.52
N SER A 574 -1.24 -7.78 -39.18
CA SER A 574 -0.80 -8.30 -40.50
C SER A 574 -0.79 -7.24 -41.61
N GLN A 575 -1.70 -6.27 -41.53
CA GLN A 575 -1.75 -5.09 -42.43
C GLN A 575 -0.67 -4.03 -42.11
N TYR A 576 0.08 -4.20 -41.02
CA TYR A 576 1.00 -3.22 -40.44
C TYR A 576 2.41 -3.79 -40.18
N GLY A 577 2.71 -4.99 -40.70
CA GLY A 577 4.08 -5.54 -40.76
C GLY A 577 4.68 -6.08 -39.46
N GLY A 578 3.94 -6.19 -38.36
CA GLY A 578 4.52 -6.64 -37.08
C GLY A 578 3.52 -6.99 -35.98
N SER A 579 4.04 -7.08 -34.75
CA SER A 579 3.24 -7.20 -33.52
C SER A 579 3.48 -5.99 -32.64
N PHE A 580 2.46 -5.51 -31.94
CA PHE A 580 2.61 -4.47 -30.91
C PHE A 580 1.74 -4.78 -29.69
N THR A 581 2.10 -4.22 -28.54
CA THR A 581 1.33 -4.29 -27.30
C THR A 581 0.61 -2.94 -27.12
N PRO A 582 -0.72 -2.87 -27.20
CA PRO A 582 -1.45 -1.64 -26.96
C PRO A 582 -1.30 -1.22 -25.49
N TYR A 583 -0.95 0.06 -25.29
CA TYR A 583 -0.86 0.69 -23.97
C TYR A 583 -1.54 2.07 -24.02
N THR A 584 -2.14 2.47 -22.90
CA THR A 584 -2.69 3.81 -22.68
C THR A 584 -2.56 4.19 -21.22
N PHE A 585 -2.81 5.46 -20.89
CA PHE A 585 -2.78 5.97 -19.53
C PHE A 585 -3.77 7.12 -19.32
N ASP A 586 -4.11 7.39 -18.06
CA ASP A 586 -4.77 8.63 -17.65
C ASP A 586 -4.07 9.20 -16.41
N ASN A 587 -3.86 10.52 -16.39
CA ASN A 587 -3.39 11.27 -15.23
C ASN A 587 -4.59 12.01 -14.65
N MET A 588 -4.83 11.82 -13.36
CA MET A 588 -6.04 12.30 -12.69
C MET A 588 -5.67 13.10 -11.44
N ILE A 589 -6.33 14.25 -11.26
CA ILE A 589 -6.29 15.03 -10.02
C ILE A 589 -7.70 14.96 -9.41
N LEU A 590 -7.80 14.37 -8.23
CA LEU A 590 -9.05 14.28 -7.49
C LEU A 590 -8.97 15.19 -6.26
N THR A 591 -10.09 15.84 -5.92
CA THR A 591 -10.23 16.68 -4.73
C THR A 591 -11.52 16.33 -4.01
N SER A 592 -11.54 16.51 -2.69
CA SER A 592 -12.70 16.17 -1.87
C SER A 592 -12.79 17.07 -0.64
N ILE A 593 -13.97 17.62 -0.37
CA ILE A 593 -14.32 18.29 0.88
C ILE A 593 -15.39 17.44 1.55
N ARG A 594 -15.09 16.87 2.73
CA ARG A 594 -15.99 15.98 3.48
C ARG A 594 -16.31 16.54 4.85
N PHE A 595 -17.59 16.76 5.13
CA PHE A 595 -18.10 17.14 6.45
C PHE A 595 -18.72 15.93 7.16
N TYR A 596 -18.13 15.57 8.30
CA TYR A 596 -18.56 14.48 9.17
C TYR A 596 -19.32 15.10 10.36
N PRO A 597 -20.67 15.00 10.43
CA PRO A 597 -21.43 15.41 11.60
C PRO A 597 -21.11 14.52 12.82
N MET A 598 -21.48 14.98 14.02
CA MET A 598 -21.28 14.28 15.31
C MET A 598 -22.57 13.80 15.94
#